data_AF-A0AAU6ZWZ6-F1
#
_entry.id   AF-A0AAU6ZWZ6-F1
#
_cell.length_a   1.000
_cell.length_b   1.000
_cell.length_c   1.000
_cell.angle_alpha   90.00
_cell.angle_beta   90.00
_cell.angle_gamma   90.00
#
_symmetry.space_group_name_H-M   'P 1'
#
loop_
_entity.id
_entity.type
_entity.pdbx_description
1 polymer ?
#
loop_
_entity_poly.entity_id
_entity_poly.type
_entity_poly.pdbx_seq_one_letter_code
_entity_poly.pdbx_strand_id
1 'polypeptide(L)'
;MSADAEQIRVAARAVSRFAGDARAAGVAVTGAGHTRWESLGAREFRDRLAERHREFNSRAGDLEELSRLLMSHAQHVEANQLALLKAALAVEKTAIAAAELAGTIQHGASDAADYAVQSGRNLLTTMNPLNGLHSMGRVR
;
A
#
# COMPACT_ATOMS: atom_id res chain seq x y z
N MET A 1 -7.10 6.90 -3.58
CA MET A 1 -7.22 5.75 -2.66
C MET A 1 -6.71 6.02 -1.23
N SER A 2 -6.27 7.24 -0.89
CA SER A 2 -5.97 7.68 0.50
C SER A 2 -7.23 8.01 1.34
N ALA A 3 -8.42 7.80 0.76
CA ALA A 3 -9.68 8.18 1.38
C ALA A 3 -9.95 7.38 2.66
N ASP A 4 -9.61 6.09 2.68
CA ASP A 4 -9.92 5.19 3.80
C ASP A 4 -9.08 5.53 5.04
N ALA A 5 -7.76 5.71 4.88
CA ALA A 5 -6.89 6.13 5.98
C ALA A 5 -7.28 7.51 6.52
N GLU A 6 -7.66 8.44 5.65
CA GLU A 6 -8.10 9.77 6.08
C GLU A 6 -9.45 9.71 6.80
N GLN A 7 -10.40 8.90 6.33
CA GLN A 7 -11.66 8.67 7.04
C GLN A 7 -11.42 8.10 8.45
N ILE A 8 -10.50 7.14 8.60
CA ILE A 8 -10.13 6.59 9.91
C ILE A 8 -9.54 7.68 10.81
N ARG A 9 -8.67 8.55 10.29
CA ARG A 9 -8.14 9.69 11.07
C ARG A 9 -9.21 10.68 11.48
N VAL A 10 -10.15 11.00 10.59
CA VAL A 10 -11.28 11.88 10.91
C VAL A 10 -12.11 11.30 12.03
N ALA A 11 -12.42 10.01 11.98
CA ALA A 11 -13.11 9.29 13.06
C ALA A 11 -12.31 9.33 14.36
N ALA A 12 -11.00 9.06 14.32
CA ALA A 12 -10.13 9.13 15.49
C ALA A 12 -10.11 10.52 16.15
N ARG A 13 -10.08 11.60 15.36
CA ARG A 13 -10.17 12.98 15.85
C ARG A 13 -11.53 13.28 16.48
N ALA A 14 -12.63 12.77 15.89
CA ALA A 14 -13.96 12.92 16.45
C ALA A 14 -14.08 12.23 17.82
N VAL A 15 -13.56 11.00 17.94
CA VAL A 15 -13.52 10.25 19.20
C VAL A 15 -12.69 10.98 20.26
N SER A 16 -11.53 11.54 19.89
CA SER A 16 -10.70 12.35 20.80
C SER A 16 -11.43 13.59 21.31
N ARG A 17 -12.23 14.24 20.45
CA ARG A 17 -13.10 15.35 20.89
C ARG A 17 -14.12 14.89 21.91
N PHE A 18 -14.79 13.76 21.68
CA PHE A 18 -15.74 13.20 22.65
C PHE A 18 -15.09 12.84 24.00
N ALA A 19 -13.83 12.40 24.00
CA ALA A 19 -13.08 12.20 25.24
C ALA A 19 -12.86 13.53 26.00
N GLY A 20 -12.53 14.60 25.27
CA GLY A 20 -12.43 15.96 25.81
C GLY A 20 -13.75 16.45 26.39
N ASP A 21 -14.85 16.25 25.67
CA ASP A 21 -16.21 16.62 26.11
C ASP A 21 -16.62 15.84 27.37
N ALA A 22 -16.29 14.54 27.44
CA ALA A 22 -16.55 13.71 28.61
C ALA A 22 -15.80 14.21 29.85
N ARG A 23 -14.53 14.63 29.71
CA ARG A 23 -13.78 15.26 30.81
C ARG A 23 -14.37 16.59 31.23
N ALA A 24 -14.73 17.44 30.27
CA ALA A 24 -15.34 18.73 30.55
C ALA A 24 -16.67 18.54 31.31
N ALA A 25 -17.48 17.57 30.91
CA ALA A 25 -18.70 17.18 31.62
C ALA A 25 -18.39 16.67 33.04
N GLY A 26 -17.37 15.81 33.20
CA GLY A 26 -16.93 15.33 34.50
C GLY A 26 -16.50 16.45 35.45
N VAL A 27 -15.78 17.46 34.95
CA VAL A 27 -15.37 18.65 35.72
C VAL A 27 -16.58 19.51 36.11
N ALA A 28 -17.52 19.71 35.18
CA ALA A 28 -18.75 20.46 35.45
C ALA A 28 -19.60 19.81 36.56
N VAL A 29 -19.69 18.46 36.56
CA VAL A 29 -20.38 17.69 37.60
C VAL A 29 -19.73 17.89 38.98
N THR A 30 -18.40 17.92 39.06
CA THR A 30 -17.71 18.22 40.33
C THR A 30 -17.88 19.67 40.78
N GLY A 31 -17.92 20.63 39.84
CA GLY A 31 -18.15 22.04 40.15
C GLY A 31 -19.51 22.30 40.80
N ALA A 32 -20.53 21.50 40.47
CA ALA A 32 -21.84 21.55 41.11
C ALA A 32 -21.85 21.03 42.57
N GLY A 33 -20.76 20.39 43.02
CA GLY A 33 -20.63 19.82 44.36
C GLY A 33 -20.38 20.82 45.49
N HIS A 34 -20.09 22.09 45.18
CA HIS A 34 -19.84 23.16 46.17
C HIS A 34 -21.12 23.68 46.83
N THR A 35 -21.94 22.78 47.36
CA THR A 35 -23.10 23.14 48.17
C THR A 35 -22.65 23.38 49.60
N ARG A 36 -22.94 24.58 50.16
CA ARG A 36 -22.65 24.95 51.57
C ARG A 36 -23.51 24.20 52.60
N TRP A 37 -24.32 23.24 52.14
CA TRP A 37 -25.24 22.50 52.99
C TRP A 37 -24.56 21.28 53.61
N GLU A 38 -24.64 21.20 54.94
CA GLU A 38 -24.05 20.12 55.74
C GLU A 38 -25.15 19.24 56.33
N SER A 39 -25.58 18.25 55.56
CA SER A 39 -26.52 17.22 56.00
C SER A 39 -26.08 15.84 55.50
N LEU A 40 -26.76 14.79 55.96
CA LEU A 40 -26.59 13.45 55.42
C LEU A 40 -26.91 13.42 53.91
N GLY A 41 -28.01 14.03 53.49
CA GLY A 41 -28.38 14.11 52.07
C GLY A 41 -27.36 14.87 51.22
N ALA A 42 -26.71 15.89 51.78
CA ALA A 42 -25.63 16.60 51.09
C ALA A 42 -24.39 15.72 50.89
N ARG A 43 -24.07 14.84 51.85
CA ARG A 43 -23.00 13.84 51.69
C ARG A 43 -23.33 12.83 50.60
N GLU A 44 -24.51 12.22 50.65
CA GLU A 44 -24.97 11.28 49.62
C GLU A 44 -24.98 11.90 48.22
N PHE A 45 -25.38 13.16 48.10
CA PHE A 45 -25.34 13.90 46.84
C PHE A 45 -23.90 14.07 46.33
N ARG A 46 -22.96 14.48 47.20
CA ARG A 46 -21.53 14.60 46.83
C ARG A 46 -20.92 13.25 46.44
N ASP A 47 -21.28 12.17 47.12
CA ASP A 47 -20.82 10.81 46.77
C ASP A 47 -21.31 10.40 45.37
N ARG A 48 -22.58 10.70 45.04
CA ARG A 48 -23.12 10.47 43.68
C ARG A 48 -22.42 11.31 42.62
N LEU A 49 -22.09 12.57 42.92
CA LEU A 49 -21.31 13.41 41.99
C LEU A 49 -19.90 12.86 41.78
N ALA A 50 -19.25 12.39 42.85
CA ALA A 50 -17.92 11.78 42.76
C ALA A 50 -17.94 10.47 41.95
N GLU A 51 -18.99 9.66 42.09
CA GLU A 51 -19.19 8.46 41.27
C GLU A 51 -19.37 8.82 39.79
N ARG A 52 -20.23 9.80 39.48
CA ARG A 52 -20.43 10.26 38.11
C ARG A 52 -19.16 10.83 37.49
N HIS A 53 -18.37 11.57 38.26
CA HIS A 53 -17.06 12.06 37.81
C HIS A 53 -16.12 10.92 37.45
N ARG A 54 -16.05 9.86 38.29
CA ARG A 54 -15.26 8.66 38.01
C ARG A 54 -15.73 7.95 36.74
N GLU A 55 -17.03 7.84 36.53
CA GLU A 55 -17.61 7.26 35.30
C GLU A 55 -17.24 8.06 34.04
N PHE A 56 -17.34 9.40 34.08
CA PHE A 56 -16.94 10.25 32.96
C PHE A 56 -15.45 10.10 32.64
N ASN A 57 -14.59 10.04 33.65
CA ASN A 57 -13.16 9.85 33.46
C ASN A 57 -12.84 8.47 32.88
N SER A 58 -13.51 7.41 33.33
CA SER A 58 -13.36 6.07 32.76
C SER A 58 -13.72 6.07 31.27
N ARG A 59 -14.89 6.61 30.92
CA ARG A 59 -15.34 6.70 29.53
C ARG A 59 -14.42 7.55 28.67
N ALA A 60 -13.90 8.66 29.21
CA ALA A 60 -12.92 9.48 28.50
C ALA A 60 -11.63 8.69 28.21
N GLY A 61 -11.16 7.89 29.16
CA GLY A 61 -10.01 6.98 28.97
C GLY A 61 -10.26 5.95 27.86
N ASP A 62 -11.43 5.31 27.87
CA ASP A 62 -11.80 4.33 26.84
C ASP A 62 -11.85 4.97 25.43
N LEU A 63 -12.37 6.20 25.33
CA LEU A 63 -12.41 6.95 24.07
C LEU A 63 -11.01 7.34 23.59
N GLU A 64 -10.10 7.74 24.48
CA GLU A 64 -8.72 8.03 24.11
C GLU A 64 -7.98 6.81 23.59
N GLU A 65 -8.19 5.67 24.25
CA GLU A 65 -7.61 4.40 23.80
C GLU A 65 -8.15 4.02 22.42
N LEU A 66 -9.47 4.16 22.20
CA LEU A 66 -10.06 3.95 20.87
C LEU A 66 -9.47 4.89 19.82
N SER A 67 -9.30 6.17 20.15
CA SER A 67 -8.68 7.16 19.25
C SER A 67 -7.24 6.75 18.88
N ARG A 68 -6.46 6.29 19.86
CA ARG A 68 -5.09 5.79 19.68
C ARG A 68 -5.06 4.57 18.76
N LEU A 69 -5.94 3.60 18.97
CA LEU A 69 -6.07 2.41 18.13
C LEU A 69 -6.44 2.76 16.69
N LEU A 70 -7.39 3.68 16.48
CA LEU A 70 -7.77 4.13 15.14
C LEU A 70 -6.61 4.84 14.43
N MET A 71 -5.85 5.69 15.12
CA MET A 71 -4.67 6.34 14.53
C MET A 71 -3.60 5.33 14.13
N SER A 72 -3.32 4.35 14.98
CA SER A 72 -2.40 3.25 14.66
C SER A 72 -2.90 2.46 13.44
N HIS A 73 -4.20 2.15 13.39
CA HIS A 73 -4.79 1.46 12.26
C HIS A 73 -4.67 2.25 10.95
N ALA A 74 -4.91 3.56 10.95
CA ALA A 74 -4.72 4.41 9.78
C ALA A 74 -3.27 4.37 9.27
N GLN A 75 -2.28 4.38 10.17
CA GLN A 75 -0.87 4.24 9.80
C GLN A 75 -0.57 2.88 9.17
N HIS A 76 -1.14 1.80 9.70
CA HIS A 76 -1.00 0.47 9.11
C HIS A 76 -1.64 0.37 7.72
N VAL A 77 -2.81 0.98 7.52
CA VAL A 77 -3.47 1.03 6.20
C VAL A 77 -2.58 1.72 5.18
N GLU A 78 -1.99 2.88 5.51
CA GLU A 78 -1.08 3.58 4.60
C GLU A 78 0.20 2.80 4.32
N ALA A 79 0.80 2.20 5.33
CA ALA A 79 1.99 1.37 5.16
C ALA A 79 1.70 0.19 4.22
N ASN A 80 0.56 -0.47 4.37
CA ASN A 80 0.13 -1.55 3.51
C ASN A 80 -0.13 -1.07 2.08
N GLN A 81 -0.78 0.09 1.90
CA GLN A 81 -0.99 0.67 0.58
C GLN A 81 0.34 0.98 -0.13
N LEU A 82 1.30 1.57 0.58
CA LEU A 82 2.63 1.84 0.03
C LEU A 82 3.38 0.55 -0.32
N ALA A 83 3.25 -0.50 0.50
CA ALA A 83 3.84 -1.80 0.22
C ALA A 83 3.24 -2.44 -1.05
N LEU A 84 1.92 -2.38 -1.23
CA LEU A 84 1.23 -2.88 -2.41
C LEU A 84 1.63 -2.11 -3.67
N LEU A 85 1.73 -0.78 -3.61
CA LEU A 85 2.20 0.03 -4.74
C LEU A 85 3.65 -0.30 -5.13
N LYS A 86 4.54 -0.49 -4.15
CA LYS A 86 5.92 -0.91 -4.39
C LYS A 86 5.97 -2.31 -5.02
N ALA A 87 5.16 -3.24 -4.53
CA ALA A 87 5.08 -4.59 -5.09
C ALA A 87 4.55 -4.57 -6.54
N ALA A 88 3.50 -3.80 -6.81
CA ALA A 88 2.95 -3.65 -8.16
C ALA A 88 3.98 -3.09 -9.15
N LEU A 89 4.72 -2.05 -8.75
CA LEU A 89 5.79 -1.46 -9.58
C LEU A 89 6.94 -2.47 -9.83
N ALA A 90 7.27 -3.29 -8.84
CA ALA A 90 8.28 -4.33 -9.00
C ALA A 90 7.83 -5.39 -10.01
N VAL A 91 6.57 -5.83 -9.94
CA VAL A 91 5.99 -6.79 -10.89
C VAL A 91 6.01 -6.22 -12.31
N GLU A 92 5.59 -4.96 -12.49
CA GLU A 92 5.61 -4.29 -13.80
C GLU A 92 7.02 -4.26 -14.40
N LYS A 93 8.03 -3.87 -13.60
CA LYS A 93 9.44 -3.87 -14.04
C LYS A 93 9.93 -5.26 -14.45
N THR A 94 9.58 -6.29 -13.68
CA THR A 94 9.97 -7.67 -14.02
C THR A 94 9.29 -8.17 -15.30
N ALA A 95 8.04 -7.77 -15.54
CA ALA A 95 7.32 -8.12 -16.75
C ALA A 95 7.93 -7.45 -18.01
N ILE A 96 8.31 -6.17 -17.91
CA ILE A 96 8.99 -5.45 -19.01
C ILE A 96 10.34 -6.11 -19.32
N ALA A 97 11.16 -6.39 -18.28
CA ALA A 97 12.46 -7.03 -18.46
C ALA A 97 12.33 -8.43 -19.10
N ALA A 98 11.30 -9.21 -18.72
CA ALA A 98 11.03 -10.50 -19.33
C ALA A 98 10.64 -10.39 -20.81
N ALA A 99 9.86 -9.36 -21.19
CA ALA A 99 9.49 -9.10 -22.58
C ALA A 99 10.70 -8.68 -23.44
N GLU A 100 11.59 -7.84 -22.90
CA GLU A 100 12.84 -7.46 -23.57
C GLU A 100 13.75 -8.69 -23.81
N LEU A 101 13.89 -9.55 -22.79
CA LEU A 101 14.66 -10.79 -22.93
C LEU A 101 14.05 -11.72 -23.98
N ALA A 102 12.71 -11.87 -24.02
CA ALA A 102 12.06 -12.67 -25.05
C ALA A 102 12.30 -12.12 -26.47
N GLY A 103 12.26 -10.80 -26.64
CA GLY A 103 12.53 -10.14 -27.93
C GLY A 103 13.97 -10.34 -28.42
N THR A 104 14.95 -10.29 -27.50
CA THR A 104 16.37 -10.56 -27.84
C THR A 104 16.61 -12.02 -28.21
N ILE A 105 15.99 -12.97 -27.51
CA ILE A 105 16.05 -14.40 -27.86
C ILE A 105 15.44 -14.64 -29.25
N GLN A 106 14.30 -14.02 -29.55
CA GLN A 106 13.65 -14.17 -30.84
C GLN A 106 14.47 -13.59 -32.00
N HIS A 107 15.11 -12.43 -31.82
CA HIS A 107 16.04 -11.87 -32.82
C HIS A 107 17.25 -12.77 -33.03
N GLY A 108 17.89 -13.22 -31.94
CA GLY A 108 19.06 -14.12 -32.05
C GLY A 108 18.73 -15.46 -32.71
N ALA A 109 17.52 -15.98 -32.51
CA ALA A 109 17.05 -17.20 -33.19
C ALA A 109 16.87 -16.98 -34.70
N SER A 110 16.33 -15.82 -35.11
CA SER A 110 16.21 -15.45 -36.53
C SER A 110 17.57 -15.26 -37.20
N ASP A 111 18.49 -14.55 -36.56
CA ASP A 111 19.85 -14.33 -37.08
C ASP A 111 20.61 -15.65 -37.25
N ALA A 112 20.47 -16.57 -36.30
CA ALA A 112 21.05 -17.91 -36.38
C ALA A 112 20.44 -18.74 -37.53
N ALA A 113 19.13 -18.63 -37.75
CA ALA A 113 18.46 -19.29 -38.87
C ALA A 113 18.93 -18.73 -40.23
N ASP A 114 19.03 -17.41 -40.36
CA ASP A 114 19.53 -16.76 -41.59
C ASP A 114 20.98 -17.14 -41.87
N TYR A 115 21.83 -17.21 -40.84
CA TYR A 115 23.20 -17.67 -40.97
C TYR A 115 23.27 -19.14 -41.44
N ALA A 116 22.44 -20.02 -40.88
CA ALA A 116 22.38 -21.42 -41.28
C ALA A 116 21.93 -21.59 -42.74
N VAL A 117 20.94 -20.81 -43.19
CA VAL A 117 20.48 -20.80 -44.59
C VAL A 117 21.59 -20.29 -45.53
N GLN A 118 22.26 -19.20 -45.16
CA GLN A 118 23.35 -18.63 -45.97
C GLN A 118 24.55 -19.59 -46.06
N SER A 119 24.92 -20.22 -44.95
CA SER A 119 25.97 -21.25 -44.90
C SER A 119 25.63 -22.45 -45.78
N GLY A 120 24.39 -22.97 -45.69
CA GLY A 120 23.90 -24.06 -46.55
C GLY A 120 23.94 -23.70 -48.04
N ARG A 121 23.54 -22.47 -48.40
CA ARG A 121 23.67 -21.96 -49.77
C ARG A 121 25.11 -21.91 -50.26
N ASN A 122 26.04 -21.43 -49.44
CA ASN A 122 27.46 -21.36 -49.79
C ASN A 122 28.07 -22.77 -49.96
N LEU A 123 27.70 -23.72 -49.12
CA LEU A 123 28.11 -25.13 -49.25
C LEU A 123 27.56 -25.76 -50.55
N LEU A 124 26.29 -25.55 -50.88
CA LEU A 124 25.71 -26.00 -52.16
C LEU A 124 26.38 -25.35 -53.38
N THR A 125 26.78 -24.08 -53.26
CA THR A 125 27.47 -23.35 -54.34
C THR A 125 28.90 -23.86 -54.52
N THR A 126 29.60 -24.18 -53.43
CA THR A 126 30.99 -24.69 -53.46
C THR A 126 31.08 -26.18 -53.80
N MET A 127 30.05 -26.97 -53.51
CA MET A 127 29.97 -28.40 -53.85
C MET A 127 29.36 -28.68 -55.24
N ASN A 128 29.00 -27.65 -56.01
CA ASN A 128 28.54 -27.82 -57.39
C ASN A 128 29.64 -27.43 -58.40
N PRO A 129 30.58 -28.33 -58.73
CA PRO A 129 31.64 -28.07 -59.70
C PRO A 129 31.14 -27.93 -61.15
N LEU A 130 29.83 -27.96 -61.41
CA LEU A 130 29.27 -27.97 -62.77
C LEU A 130 28.85 -26.60 -63.31
N ASN A 131 28.90 -25.52 -62.53
CA ASN A 131 28.55 -24.17 -63.03
C ASN A 131 29.73 -23.34 -63.57
N GLY A 132 30.95 -23.88 -63.56
CA GLY A 132 32.14 -23.22 -64.10
C GLY A 132 32.46 -23.49 -65.59
N LEU A 133 31.69 -24.33 -66.28
CA LEU A 133 32.05 -24.85 -67.61
C LEU A 133 31.29 -24.21 -68.80
N HIS A 134 30.69 -23.03 -68.64
CA HIS A 134 29.99 -22.33 -69.73
C HIS A 134 30.58 -20.96 -70.10
N SER A 135 31.92 -20.82 -70.07
CA SER A 135 32.60 -19.59 -70.52
C SER A 135 33.83 -19.81 -71.42
N MET A 136 34.05 -20.99 -72.00
CA MET A 136 35.10 -21.15 -73.02
C MET A 136 34.59 -22.01 -74.18
N GLY A 137 34.40 -21.37 -75.35
CA GLY A 137 34.22 -22.10 -76.59
C GLY A 137 33.36 -21.42 -77.66
N ARG A 138 33.81 -20.30 -78.22
CA ARG A 138 33.62 -19.99 -79.65
C ARG A 138 34.81 -19.21 -80.17
N VAL A 139 35.79 -19.96 -80.68
CA VAL A 139 36.74 -19.47 -81.69
C VAL A 139 36.24 -20.00 -83.03
N ARG A 140 35.73 -19.10 -83.86
CA ARG A 140 35.92 -19.07 -85.32
C ARG A 140 35.71 -17.65 -85.79
#